data_AF-A0A525W6C4-F1
#
_entry.id   AF-A0A525W6C4-F1
#
_cell.length_a   1.000
_cell.length_b   1.000
_cell.length_c   1.000
_cell.angle_alpha   90.00
_cell.angle_beta   90.00
_cell.angle_gamma   90.00
#
_symmetry.space_group_name_H-M   'P 1'
#
loop_
_entity.id
_entity.type
_entity.pdbx_description
1 polymer ?
#
loop_
_entity_poly.entity_id
_entity_poly.type
_entity_poly.pdbx_seq_one_letter_code
_entity_poly.pdbx_strand_id
1 'polypeptide(L)'
;MIQRPEGGRIMARKDGKDRGITQRKGRKGWWVRLYVSGRERWFRCDNKSQAKALYGRLKADIREGTFFPEKFAPRKDITLRAWIYRCLDGSTNRGVENERRYGRRWSLLLGKRLLTHMTVDDLRRIQVKMRAKMKKGKKRAQRLWADATINRHFAFLRHVLMLAVKDGKLTQNPVSSLKFFPEVKRTRFLASEELDRLRGVMIPEDWKLVAFAIETGLRRGEQFQLQWNQVDLENGVLTLPMPKGGKTRHVPLSEEAKAILRSFDSFLRSAWVFPGLKDATQPMDSRAFLRRSYEPGLRQAGITGSCWHSLRHTAASRRIMAGVD
;
A
#
# COMPACT_ATOMS: atom_id res chain seq x y z
N MET A 1 36.39 -36.59 29.53
CA MET A 1 36.70 -37.08 28.17
C MET A 1 35.52 -36.77 27.27
N ILE A 2 35.62 -35.74 26.44
CA ILE A 2 34.60 -35.40 25.44
C ILE A 2 35.22 -35.75 24.08
N GLN A 3 34.71 -36.81 23.46
CA GLN A 3 35.16 -37.27 22.14
C GLN A 3 34.92 -36.17 21.11
N ARG A 4 35.99 -35.75 20.43
CA ARG A 4 35.90 -34.93 19.21
C ARG A 4 35.26 -35.78 18.11
N PRO A 5 34.27 -35.30 17.35
CA PRO A 5 33.79 -36.02 16.19
C PRO A 5 34.90 -36.05 15.14
N GLU A 6 35.23 -37.26 14.70
CA GLU A 6 36.28 -37.53 13.74
C GLU A 6 36.13 -36.70 12.46
N GLY A 7 37.25 -36.14 12.00
CA GLY A 7 37.34 -35.38 10.76
C GLY A 7 37.00 -36.25 9.56
N GLY A 8 35.73 -36.20 9.13
CA GLY A 8 35.29 -36.81 7.87
C GLY A 8 36.02 -36.18 6.70
N ARG A 9 36.86 -36.96 6.02
CA ARG A 9 37.64 -36.60 4.82
C ARG A 9 36.83 -35.77 3.82
N ILE A 10 37.18 -34.49 3.70
CA ILE A 10 36.67 -33.58 2.67
C ILE A 10 37.62 -33.68 1.46
N MET A 11 37.37 -34.61 0.53
CA MET A 11 38.17 -34.71 -0.70
C MET A 11 37.32 -34.65 -1.97
N ALA A 12 37.84 -33.89 -2.95
CA ALA A 12 37.56 -34.11 -4.36
C ALA A 12 37.84 -35.58 -4.70
N ARG A 13 37.06 -36.19 -5.60
CA ARG A 13 37.07 -37.63 -5.96
C ARG A 13 38.38 -38.38 -5.69
N LYS A 14 38.23 -39.61 -5.18
CA LYS A 14 39.31 -40.57 -4.92
C LYS A 14 40.25 -40.77 -6.12
N ASP A 15 39.74 -40.68 -7.35
CA ASP A 15 40.55 -40.89 -8.58
C ASP A 15 40.15 -39.93 -9.72
N GLY A 16 40.89 -38.83 -9.91
CA GLY A 16 40.91 -38.12 -11.19
C GLY A 16 40.93 -36.60 -11.10
N LYS A 17 41.93 -36.01 -11.78
CA LYS A 17 42.02 -34.57 -12.09
C LYS A 17 40.75 -34.11 -12.82
N ASP A 18 39.81 -33.47 -12.12
CA ASP A 18 39.18 -32.24 -12.64
C ASP A 18 38.42 -31.38 -11.61
N ARG A 19 38.45 -30.07 -11.85
CA ARG A 19 38.31 -28.95 -10.88
C ARG A 19 36.88 -28.62 -10.41
N GLY A 20 35.97 -29.61 -10.33
CA GLY A 20 34.59 -29.39 -9.87
C GLY A 20 33.77 -28.40 -10.71
N ILE A 21 34.24 -28.01 -11.90
CA ILE A 21 33.57 -27.11 -12.84
C ILE A 21 33.45 -27.85 -14.17
N THR A 22 32.24 -27.99 -14.71
CA THR A 22 31.97 -28.82 -15.89
C THR A 22 30.89 -28.22 -16.80
N GLN A 23 30.94 -28.57 -18.09
CA GLN A 23 29.83 -28.35 -19.03
C GLN A 23 29.17 -29.69 -19.32
N ARG A 24 27.84 -29.76 -19.24
CA ARG A 24 27.09 -30.97 -19.57
C ARG A 24 26.89 -31.05 -21.09
N LYS A 25 27.21 -32.22 -21.70
CA LYS A 25 26.90 -32.48 -23.12
C LYS A 25 25.42 -32.19 -23.38
N GLY A 26 25.13 -31.39 -24.41
CA GLY A 26 23.77 -31.05 -24.84
C GLY A 26 23.04 -29.94 -24.05
N ARG A 27 23.65 -29.33 -23.01
CA ARG A 27 23.02 -28.22 -22.26
C ARG A 27 23.88 -26.96 -22.30
N LYS A 28 23.32 -25.82 -22.73
CA LYS A 28 23.98 -24.51 -22.65
C LYS A 28 24.14 -24.07 -21.18
N GLY A 29 25.39 -23.91 -20.74
CA GLY A 29 25.75 -23.38 -19.42
C GLY A 29 26.90 -24.14 -18.74
N TRP A 30 27.40 -23.57 -17.65
CA TRP A 30 28.45 -24.16 -16.82
C TRP A 30 27.85 -24.69 -15.51
N TRP A 31 28.51 -25.67 -14.90
CA TRP A 31 28.07 -26.30 -13.67
C TRP A 31 29.20 -26.40 -12.67
N VAL A 32 28.92 -26.06 -11.43
CA VAL A 32 29.78 -26.32 -10.27
C VAL A 32 29.28 -27.59 -9.58
N ARG A 33 30.18 -28.52 -9.33
CA ARG A 33 29.93 -29.83 -8.72
C ARG A 33 30.77 -29.97 -7.46
N LEU A 34 30.10 -30.23 -6.33
CA LEU A 34 30.71 -30.35 -5.01
C LEU A 34 30.18 -31.59 -4.29
N TYR A 35 30.98 -32.13 -3.37
CA TYR A 35 30.56 -33.19 -2.45
C TYR A 35 30.55 -32.61 -1.05
N VAL A 36 29.39 -32.65 -0.39
CA VAL A 36 29.22 -32.16 0.98
C VAL A 36 28.41 -33.19 1.76
N SER A 37 28.93 -33.62 2.90
CA SER A 37 28.30 -34.63 3.77
C SER A 37 27.88 -35.90 3.02
N GLY A 38 28.79 -36.42 2.17
CA GLY A 38 28.55 -37.64 1.39
C GLY A 38 27.59 -37.50 0.20
N ARG A 39 27.01 -36.32 -0.05
CA ARG A 39 26.08 -36.09 -1.17
C ARG A 39 26.69 -35.17 -2.24
N GLU A 40 26.48 -35.53 -3.50
CA GLU A 40 26.86 -34.69 -4.62
C GLU A 40 25.84 -33.56 -4.82
N ARG A 41 26.33 -32.34 -5.02
CA ARG A 41 25.53 -31.13 -5.26
C ARG A 41 26.00 -30.43 -6.53
N TRP A 42 25.05 -29.91 -7.27
CA TRP A 42 25.25 -29.29 -8.59
C TRP A 42 24.63 -27.90 -8.64
N PHE A 43 25.39 -26.91 -9.11
CA PHE A 43 24.95 -25.52 -9.23
C PHE A 43 25.20 -25.01 -10.65
N ARG A 44 24.15 -24.48 -11.30
CA ARG A 44 24.25 -23.94 -12.67
C ARG A 44 24.81 -22.51 -12.66
N CYS A 45 25.60 -22.18 -13.67
CA CYS A 45 26.13 -20.85 -13.96
C CYS A 45 25.99 -20.55 -15.45
N ASP A 46 25.91 -19.28 -15.81
CA ASP A 46 25.73 -18.88 -17.21
C ASP A 46 27.04 -18.96 -18.00
N ASN A 47 28.17 -18.65 -17.36
CA ASN A 47 29.49 -18.67 -17.97
C ASN A 47 30.59 -19.26 -17.05
N LYS A 48 31.76 -19.53 -17.64
CA LYS A 48 32.91 -20.19 -16.96
C LYS A 48 33.44 -19.36 -15.80
N SER A 49 33.46 -18.03 -15.95
CA SER A 49 33.98 -17.10 -14.95
C SER A 49 33.11 -17.06 -13.70
N GLN A 50 31.78 -17.02 -13.87
CA GLN A 50 30.82 -17.17 -12.78
C GLN A 50 30.97 -18.52 -12.07
N ALA A 51 31.15 -19.61 -12.82
CA ALA A 51 31.36 -20.93 -12.24
C ALA A 51 32.65 -21.02 -11.41
N LYS A 52 33.75 -20.39 -11.85
CA LYS A 52 34.99 -20.28 -11.07
C LYS A 52 34.80 -19.50 -9.77
N ALA A 53 34.16 -18.33 -9.85
CA ALA A 53 33.91 -17.48 -8.68
C ALA A 53 33.00 -18.19 -7.67
N LEU A 54 31.93 -18.84 -8.15
CA LEU A 54 31.03 -19.63 -7.32
C LEU A 54 31.75 -20.82 -6.68
N TYR A 55 32.54 -21.58 -7.44
CA TYR A 55 33.30 -22.71 -6.90
C TYR A 55 34.28 -22.31 -5.81
N GLY A 56 35.00 -21.19 -5.99
CA GLY A 56 35.90 -20.64 -4.98
C GLY A 56 35.18 -20.27 -3.68
N ARG A 57 34.06 -19.53 -3.80
CA ARG A 57 33.23 -19.14 -2.66
C ARG A 57 32.67 -20.33 -1.92
N LEU A 58 32.07 -21.29 -2.63
CA LEU A 58 31.47 -22.47 -2.01
C LEU A 58 32.51 -23.34 -1.30
N LYS A 59 33.75 -23.41 -1.81
CA LYS A 59 34.85 -24.08 -1.10
C LYS A 59 35.24 -23.37 0.20
N ALA A 60 35.26 -22.04 0.19
CA ALA A 60 35.50 -21.25 1.40
C ALA A 60 34.38 -21.49 2.42
N ASP A 61 33.11 -21.37 2.01
CA ASP A 61 31.95 -21.61 2.86
C ASP A 61 31.95 -23.03 3.47
N ILE A 62 32.35 -24.05 2.70
CA ILE A 62 32.46 -25.44 3.19
C ILE A 62 33.58 -25.56 4.23
N ARG A 63 34.74 -24.94 3.99
CA ARG A 63 35.89 -24.96 4.90
C ARG A 63 35.56 -24.28 6.23
N GLU A 64 34.76 -23.21 6.17
CA GLU A 64 34.34 -22.43 7.33
C GLU A 64 33.11 -23.03 8.05
N GLY A 65 32.53 -24.12 7.53
CA GLY A 65 31.32 -24.73 8.09
C GLY A 65 30.05 -23.89 7.90
N THR A 66 30.09 -22.86 7.05
CA THR A 66 28.99 -21.92 6.77
C THR A 66 28.21 -22.27 5.50
N PHE A 67 28.51 -23.41 4.87
CA PHE A 67 27.83 -23.87 3.68
C PHE A 67 26.41 -24.39 3.98
N PHE A 68 25.40 -23.65 3.52
CA PHE A 68 23.98 -24.03 3.60
C PHE A 68 23.45 -24.41 2.20
N PRO A 69 23.28 -25.70 1.88
CA PRO A 69 22.83 -26.17 0.57
C PRO A 69 21.47 -25.59 0.14
N GLU A 70 20.59 -25.29 1.10
CA GLU A 70 19.24 -24.77 0.91
C GLU A 70 19.24 -23.38 0.26
N LYS A 71 20.31 -22.58 0.46
CA LYS A 71 20.50 -21.27 -0.21
C LYS A 71 20.57 -21.40 -1.73
N PHE A 72 20.93 -22.58 -2.22
CA PHE A 72 21.20 -22.85 -3.63
C PHE A 72 20.26 -23.88 -4.25
N ALA A 73 19.35 -24.46 -3.46
CA ALA A 73 18.27 -25.26 -4.01
C ALA A 73 17.45 -24.39 -4.97
N PRO A 74 17.05 -24.90 -6.15
CA PRO A 74 16.12 -24.18 -7.00
C PRO A 74 14.83 -23.99 -6.21
N ARG A 75 14.63 -22.76 -5.71
CA ARG A 75 13.40 -22.38 -5.02
C ARG A 75 12.27 -22.70 -5.98
N LYS A 76 11.25 -23.43 -5.53
CA LYS A 76 10.06 -23.72 -6.35
C LYS A 76 9.56 -22.38 -6.90
N ASP A 77 9.87 -22.16 -8.17
CA ASP A 77 9.79 -20.85 -8.78
C ASP A 77 8.31 -20.53 -8.98
N ILE A 78 7.88 -19.40 -8.41
CA ILE A 78 6.48 -19.00 -8.44
C ILE A 78 6.35 -17.77 -9.34
N THR A 79 5.25 -17.72 -10.09
CA THR A 79 4.93 -16.54 -10.89
C THR A 79 4.44 -15.41 -9.99
N LEU A 80 4.63 -14.17 -10.44
CA LEU A 80 4.13 -13.00 -9.72
C LEU A 80 2.61 -13.08 -9.50
N ARG A 81 1.84 -13.57 -10.48
CA ARG A 81 0.39 -13.70 -10.35
C ARG A 81 -0.01 -14.69 -9.26
N ALA A 82 0.57 -15.89 -9.27
CA ALA A 82 0.26 -16.90 -8.26
C ALA A 82 0.64 -16.40 -6.85
N TRP A 83 1.75 -15.68 -6.75
CA TRP A 83 2.19 -15.08 -5.50
C TRP A 83 1.24 -13.97 -5.01
N ILE A 84 0.84 -13.04 -5.89
CA ILE A 84 -0.15 -12.00 -5.58
C ILE A 84 -1.45 -12.62 -5.07
N TYR A 85 -1.97 -13.65 -5.73
CA TYR A 85 -3.21 -14.30 -5.29
C TYR A 85 -3.07 -14.89 -3.89
N ARG A 86 -1.98 -15.61 -3.62
CA ARG A 86 -1.70 -16.15 -2.28
C ARG A 86 -1.63 -15.06 -1.20
N CYS A 87 -1.00 -13.92 -1.49
CA CYS A 87 -0.96 -12.79 -0.55
C CYS A 87 -2.35 -12.16 -0.31
N LEU A 88 -3.19 -12.11 -1.34
CA LEU A 88 -4.53 -11.49 -1.25
C LEU A 88 -5.58 -12.41 -0.64
N ASP A 89 -5.42 -13.73 -0.76
CA ASP A 89 -6.37 -14.73 -0.22
C ASP A 89 -6.40 -14.71 1.32
N GLY A 90 -5.27 -14.42 1.96
CA GLY A 90 -5.16 -14.25 3.41
C GLY A 90 -5.31 -12.80 3.92
N SER A 91 -5.55 -11.82 3.03
CA SER A 91 -5.60 -10.40 3.45
C SER A 91 -6.97 -10.04 4.04
N THR A 92 -6.99 -9.59 5.29
CA THR A 92 -8.18 -9.09 6.00
C THR A 92 -8.16 -7.56 6.18
N ASN A 93 -7.27 -6.87 5.48
CA ASN A 93 -7.07 -5.43 5.61
C ASN A 93 -8.28 -4.63 5.09
N ARG A 94 -8.61 -3.48 5.71
CA ARG A 94 -9.63 -2.54 5.21
C ARG A 94 -9.34 -2.05 3.77
N GLY A 95 -8.10 -2.19 3.30
CA GLY A 95 -7.65 -1.81 1.96
C GLY A 95 -7.68 -2.93 0.91
N VAL A 96 -8.22 -4.11 1.23
CA VAL A 96 -8.18 -5.29 0.35
C VAL A 96 -8.71 -5.00 -1.06
N GLU A 97 -9.72 -4.15 -1.23
CA GLU A 97 -10.22 -3.80 -2.55
C GLU A 97 -9.18 -3.05 -3.40
N ASN A 98 -8.45 -2.10 -2.80
CA ASN A 98 -7.35 -1.39 -3.45
C ASN A 98 -6.18 -2.35 -3.73
N GLU A 99 -5.84 -3.21 -2.78
CA GLU A 99 -4.82 -4.25 -2.95
C GLU A 99 -5.18 -5.19 -4.11
N ARG A 100 -6.44 -5.65 -4.21
CA ARG A 100 -6.94 -6.45 -5.34
C ARG A 100 -6.85 -5.68 -6.65
N ARG A 101 -7.18 -4.39 -6.67
CA ARG A 101 -7.03 -3.54 -7.86
C ARG A 101 -5.57 -3.44 -8.31
N TYR A 102 -4.64 -3.22 -7.37
CA TYR A 102 -3.20 -3.17 -7.66
C TYR A 102 -2.66 -4.54 -8.11
N GLY A 103 -3.09 -5.61 -7.44
CA GLY A 103 -2.75 -6.99 -7.75
C GLY A 103 -3.20 -7.42 -9.15
N ARG A 104 -4.44 -7.08 -9.55
CA ARG A 104 -4.93 -7.27 -10.92
C ARG A 104 -4.03 -6.56 -11.93
N ARG A 105 -3.64 -5.32 -11.66
CA ARG A 105 -2.77 -4.55 -12.56
C ARG A 105 -1.40 -5.20 -12.73
N TRP A 106 -0.75 -5.61 -11.64
CA TRP A 106 0.55 -6.28 -11.71
C TRP A 106 0.45 -7.68 -12.33
N SER A 107 -0.65 -8.40 -12.10
CA SER A 107 -0.93 -9.68 -12.77
C SER A 107 -1.10 -9.55 -14.28
N LEU A 108 -1.54 -8.38 -14.78
CA LEU A 108 -1.60 -8.07 -16.21
C LEU A 108 -0.22 -7.70 -16.77
N LEU A 109 0.57 -6.91 -16.04
CA LEU A 109 1.86 -6.41 -16.52
C LEU A 109 2.97 -7.47 -16.49
N LEU A 110 3.08 -8.21 -15.38
CA LEU A 110 4.18 -9.12 -15.09
C LEU A 110 3.72 -10.48 -14.54
N GLY A 111 2.42 -10.78 -14.61
CA GLY A 111 1.86 -11.94 -13.91
C GLY A 111 2.43 -13.30 -14.32
N LYS A 112 2.88 -13.46 -15.57
CA LYS A 112 3.53 -14.70 -16.06
C LYS A 112 5.02 -14.79 -15.69
N ARG A 113 5.62 -13.70 -15.22
CA ARG A 113 7.05 -13.65 -14.91
C ARG A 113 7.30 -14.31 -13.55
N LEU A 114 8.37 -15.11 -13.48
CA LEU A 114 8.86 -15.68 -12.23
C LEU A 114 9.40 -14.57 -11.34
N LEU A 115 9.18 -14.67 -10.02
CA LEU A 115 9.67 -13.68 -9.08
C LEU A 115 11.20 -13.47 -9.21
N THR A 116 11.95 -14.56 -9.35
CA THR A 116 13.41 -14.58 -9.50
C THR A 116 13.92 -13.88 -10.75
N HIS A 117 13.10 -13.79 -11.80
CA HIS A 117 13.45 -13.14 -13.07
C HIS A 117 13.08 -11.65 -13.11
N MET A 118 12.55 -11.08 -12.03
CA MET A 118 12.22 -9.65 -11.97
C MET A 118 13.45 -8.82 -11.63
N THR A 119 13.85 -7.92 -12.53
CA THR A 119 14.99 -7.02 -12.29
C THR A 119 14.53 -5.60 -11.97
N VAL A 120 15.41 -4.82 -11.34
CA VAL A 120 15.19 -3.39 -11.09
C VAL A 120 14.99 -2.62 -12.40
N ASP A 121 15.69 -3.00 -13.46
CA ASP A 121 15.58 -2.36 -14.78
C ASP A 121 14.20 -2.57 -15.43
N ASP A 122 13.66 -3.79 -15.35
CA ASP A 122 12.29 -4.07 -15.82
C ASP A 122 11.27 -3.16 -15.13
N LEU A 123 11.41 -3.00 -13.81
CA LEU A 123 10.54 -2.19 -12.98
C LEU A 123 10.67 -0.70 -13.30
N ARG A 124 11.90 -0.21 -13.51
CA ARG A 124 12.16 1.17 -13.94
C ARG A 124 11.54 1.46 -15.30
N ARG A 125 11.69 0.55 -16.27
CA ARG A 125 11.05 0.67 -17.59
C ARG A 125 9.53 0.72 -17.49
N ILE A 126 8.92 -0.09 -16.61
CA ILE A 126 7.47 -0.03 -16.35
C ILE A 126 7.08 1.29 -15.69
N GLN A 127 7.84 1.77 -14.71
CA GLN A 127 7.59 3.03 -14.00
C GLN A 127 7.58 4.22 -14.98
N VAL A 128 8.57 4.29 -15.88
CA VAL A 128 8.63 5.31 -16.94
C VAL A 128 7.46 5.15 -17.90
N LYS A 129 7.13 3.94 -18.35
CA LYS A 129 5.96 3.70 -19.24
C LYS A 129 4.63 4.10 -18.60
N MET A 130 4.47 3.91 -17.29
CA MET A 130 3.26 4.32 -16.56
C MET A 130 3.14 5.85 -16.50
N ARG A 131 4.26 6.56 -16.41
CA ARG A 131 4.31 8.04 -16.45
C ARG A 131 4.15 8.59 -17.87
N ALA A 132 4.73 7.92 -18.87
CA ALA A 132 4.86 8.40 -20.24
C ALA A 132 3.65 8.10 -21.17
N LYS A 133 2.47 7.71 -20.65
CA LYS A 133 1.26 7.49 -21.48
C LYS A 133 0.66 8.79 -22.03
N MET A 134 1.43 9.51 -22.84
CA MET A 134 0.94 10.36 -23.92
C MET A 134 1.05 9.58 -25.23
N LYS A 135 -0.05 9.49 -25.97
CA LYS A 135 0.00 9.60 -27.44
C LYS A 135 -0.99 10.68 -27.83
N LYS A 136 -0.47 11.80 -28.34
CA LYS A 136 -1.25 12.76 -29.13
C LYS A 136 -1.98 11.99 -30.23
N GLY A 137 -3.25 12.30 -30.44
CA GLY A 137 -4.03 11.79 -31.58
C GLY A 137 -4.60 10.38 -31.40
N LYS A 138 -5.74 10.28 -30.70
CA LYS A 138 -6.91 9.39 -31.00
C LYS A 138 -7.87 9.45 -29.80
N LYS A 139 -9.18 9.47 -30.09
CA LYS A 139 -10.37 9.76 -29.27
C LYS A 139 -10.57 8.96 -27.94
N ARG A 140 -9.51 8.45 -27.31
CA ARG A 140 -9.55 7.83 -25.97
C ARG A 140 -8.22 8.02 -25.26
N ALA A 141 -7.92 9.26 -24.88
CA ALA A 141 -6.75 9.57 -24.06
C ALA A 141 -6.83 8.76 -22.75
N GLN A 142 -6.05 7.69 -22.65
CA GLN A 142 -5.87 6.99 -21.37
C GLN A 142 -5.17 7.97 -20.43
N ARG A 143 -5.96 8.56 -19.51
CA ARG A 143 -5.56 9.55 -18.52
C ARG A 143 -4.17 9.22 -17.94
N LEU A 144 -3.25 10.18 -18.03
CA LEU A 144 -1.93 10.12 -17.38
C LEU A 144 -2.13 9.81 -15.89
N TRP A 145 -1.35 8.87 -15.36
CA TRP A 145 -1.41 8.57 -13.93
C TRP A 145 -0.61 9.62 -13.19
N ALA A 146 -1.21 10.21 -12.15
CA ALA A 146 -0.48 11.10 -11.25
C ALA A 146 0.68 10.32 -10.60
N ASP A 147 1.79 11.01 -10.31
CA ASP A 147 2.99 10.43 -9.69
C ASP A 147 2.65 9.63 -8.41
N ALA A 148 1.80 10.18 -7.54
CA ALA A 148 1.29 9.50 -6.35
C ALA A 148 0.50 8.21 -6.65
N THR A 149 -0.21 8.14 -7.79
CA THR A 149 -0.92 6.92 -8.21
C THR A 149 0.07 5.83 -8.60
N ILE A 150 1.12 6.19 -9.35
CA ILE A 150 2.17 5.24 -9.73
C ILE A 150 2.91 4.76 -8.48
N ASN A 151 3.28 5.66 -7.57
CA ASN A 151 3.92 5.31 -6.31
C ASN A 151 3.08 4.34 -5.48
N ARG A 152 1.75 4.52 -5.38
CA ARG A 152 0.86 3.56 -4.69
C ARG A 152 0.89 2.16 -5.31
N HIS A 153 0.93 2.06 -6.64
CA HIS A 153 1.08 0.77 -7.32
C HIS A 153 2.42 0.09 -7.01
N PHE A 154 3.52 0.85 -6.98
CA PHE A 154 4.84 0.34 -6.63
C PHE A 154 4.99 0.04 -5.13
N ALA A 155 4.32 0.79 -4.25
CA ALA A 155 4.27 0.50 -2.82
C ALA A 155 3.59 -0.85 -2.56
N PHE A 156 2.48 -1.14 -3.24
CA PHE A 156 1.84 -2.45 -3.20
C PHE A 156 2.80 -3.56 -3.68
N LEU A 157 3.45 -3.38 -4.83
CA LEU A 157 4.39 -4.39 -5.33
C LEU A 157 5.56 -4.60 -4.37
N ARG A 158 6.11 -3.51 -3.81
CA ARG A 158 7.16 -3.57 -2.80
C ARG A 158 6.73 -4.42 -1.62
N HIS A 159 5.51 -4.24 -1.12
CA HIS A 159 4.97 -5.04 -0.03
C HIS A 159 4.85 -6.53 -0.40
N VAL A 160 4.23 -6.84 -1.55
CA VAL A 160 4.08 -8.22 -2.03
C VAL A 160 5.42 -8.94 -2.21
N LEU A 161 6.42 -8.27 -2.76
CA LEU A 161 7.76 -8.84 -2.94
C LEU A 161 8.55 -8.89 -1.62
N MET A 162 8.26 -8.02 -0.67
CA MET A 162 8.81 -8.12 0.69
C MET A 162 8.28 -9.39 1.38
N LEU A 163 6.99 -9.72 1.23
CA LEU A 163 6.44 -11.00 1.72
C LEU A 163 7.15 -12.19 1.03
N ALA A 164 7.44 -12.10 -0.27
CA ALA A 164 8.21 -13.14 -0.95
C ALA A 164 9.63 -13.31 -0.40
N VAL A 165 10.28 -12.22 0.05
CA VAL A 165 11.58 -12.30 0.72
C VAL A 165 11.45 -12.98 2.08
N LYS A 166 10.44 -12.61 2.87
CA LYS A 166 10.17 -13.24 4.19
C LYS A 166 9.89 -14.73 4.08
N ASP A 167 9.13 -15.15 3.07
CA ASP A 167 8.83 -16.56 2.79
C ASP A 167 9.98 -17.29 2.07
N GLY A 168 11.15 -16.66 1.95
CA GLY A 168 12.33 -17.26 1.34
C GLY A 168 12.21 -17.55 -0.16
N LYS A 169 11.22 -16.96 -0.85
CA LYS A 169 11.03 -17.08 -2.31
C LYS A 169 11.97 -16.14 -3.08
N LEU A 170 12.26 -14.98 -2.51
CA LEU A 170 13.22 -14.01 -3.03
C LEU A 170 14.35 -13.78 -2.04
N THR A 171 15.55 -13.51 -2.56
CA THR A 171 16.71 -13.15 -1.71
C THR A 171 16.69 -11.66 -1.39
N GLN A 172 16.27 -10.84 -2.37
CA GLN A 172 16.17 -9.40 -2.24
C GLN A 172 14.94 -8.91 -2.99
N ASN A 173 14.40 -7.78 -2.54
CA ASN A 173 13.24 -7.17 -3.17
C ASN A 173 13.68 -6.13 -4.22
N PRO A 174 13.43 -6.38 -5.53
CA PRO A 174 13.91 -5.52 -6.62
C PRO A 174 13.25 -4.13 -6.64
N VAL A 175 12.16 -3.90 -5.90
CA VAL A 175 11.54 -2.57 -5.78
C VAL A 175 12.27 -1.68 -4.77
N SER A 176 13.05 -2.26 -3.85
CA SER A 176 13.62 -1.49 -2.72
C SER A 176 14.61 -0.42 -3.16
N SER A 177 15.31 -0.63 -4.28
CA SER A 177 16.27 0.33 -4.85
C SER A 177 15.62 1.28 -5.88
N LEU A 178 14.30 1.19 -6.08
CA LEU A 178 13.58 2.04 -7.02
C LEU A 178 13.23 3.38 -6.36
N LYS A 179 13.66 4.49 -6.96
CA LYS A 179 13.26 5.82 -6.53
C LYS A 179 11.79 6.07 -6.90
N PHE A 180 10.99 6.45 -5.92
CA PHE A 180 9.60 6.85 -6.15
C PHE A 180 9.55 8.28 -6.69
N PHE A 181 8.49 8.63 -7.39
CA PHE A 181 8.32 9.99 -7.89
C PHE A 181 8.06 10.97 -6.73
N PRO A 182 8.46 12.25 -6.85
CA PRO A 182 8.17 13.23 -5.83
C PRO A 182 6.66 13.40 -5.64
N GLU A 183 6.19 13.39 -4.40
CA GLU A 183 4.78 13.64 -4.06
C GLU A 183 4.65 15.00 -3.40
N VAL A 184 3.93 15.92 -4.05
CA VAL A 184 3.54 17.18 -3.44
C VAL A 184 2.32 16.94 -2.56
N LYS A 185 2.50 16.98 -1.24
CA LYS A 185 1.37 17.03 -0.30
C LYS A 185 0.79 18.44 -0.33
N ARG A 186 -0.34 18.61 -1.03
CA ARG A 186 -1.08 19.88 -1.00
C ARG A 186 -1.97 19.91 0.25
N THR A 187 -1.52 20.62 1.29
CA THR A 187 -2.39 20.97 2.42
C THR A 187 -3.17 22.23 2.03
N ARG A 188 -4.50 22.15 2.08
CA ARG A 188 -5.41 23.25 1.74
C ARG A 188 -6.48 23.34 2.83
N PHE A 189 -6.67 24.52 3.39
CA PHE A 189 -7.76 24.90 4.28
C PHE A 189 -8.47 26.11 3.70
N LEU A 190 -9.79 26.22 3.86
CA LEU A 190 -10.59 27.36 3.41
C LEU A 190 -10.41 28.56 4.34
N ALA A 191 -10.21 29.75 3.76
CA ALA A 191 -10.22 31.03 4.49
C ALA A 191 -11.65 31.44 4.87
N SER A 192 -11.80 32.40 5.79
CA SER A 192 -13.10 32.85 6.29
C SER A 192 -14.00 33.36 5.17
N GLU A 193 -13.46 34.18 4.27
CA GLU A 193 -14.20 34.75 3.14
C GLU A 193 -14.66 33.67 2.15
N GLU A 194 -13.90 32.57 2.02
CA GLU A 194 -14.29 31.43 1.21
C GLU A 194 -15.43 30.65 1.85
N LEU A 195 -15.43 30.53 3.18
CA LEU A 195 -16.51 29.87 3.90
C LEU A 195 -17.80 30.68 3.82
N ASP A 196 -17.72 32.01 3.89
CA ASP A 196 -18.88 32.89 3.73
C ASP A 196 -19.47 32.80 2.33
N ARG A 197 -18.62 32.82 1.29
CA ARG A 197 -19.08 32.59 -0.09
C ARG A 197 -19.70 31.20 -0.27
N LEU A 198 -19.09 30.17 0.31
CA LEU A 198 -19.63 28.81 0.24
C LEU A 198 -20.98 28.71 0.95
N ARG A 199 -21.12 29.32 2.13
CA ARG A 199 -22.37 29.38 2.88
C ARG A 199 -23.46 30.10 2.08
N GLY A 200 -23.13 31.22 1.44
CA GLY A 200 -24.09 32.02 0.67
C GLY A 200 -24.67 31.33 -0.56
N VAL A 201 -24.01 30.28 -1.09
CA VAL A 201 -24.48 29.55 -2.29
C VAL A 201 -25.09 28.19 -1.98
N MET A 202 -24.90 27.66 -0.77
CA MET A 202 -25.39 26.33 -0.39
C MET A 202 -26.80 26.40 0.20
N ILE A 203 -27.58 25.34 -0.03
CA ILE A 203 -28.86 25.13 0.66
C ILE A 203 -28.61 25.06 2.18
N PRO A 204 -29.40 25.74 3.02
CA PRO A 204 -29.16 25.79 4.47
C PRO A 204 -29.00 24.42 5.13
N GLU A 205 -29.82 23.44 4.75
CA GLU A 205 -29.78 22.07 5.28
C GLU A 205 -28.47 21.37 4.94
N ASP A 206 -27.97 21.54 3.71
CA ASP A 206 -26.70 20.97 3.27
C ASP A 206 -25.50 21.70 3.89
N TRP A 207 -25.61 23.02 4.12
CA TRP A 207 -24.58 23.80 4.81
C TRP A 207 -24.35 23.30 6.24
N LYS A 208 -25.39 22.87 6.96
CA LYS A 208 -25.25 22.29 8.32
C LYS A 208 -24.26 21.12 8.34
N LEU A 209 -24.21 20.29 7.29
CA LEU A 209 -23.26 19.18 7.18
C LEU A 209 -21.82 19.67 7.00
N VAL A 210 -21.62 20.75 6.25
CA VAL A 210 -20.31 21.39 6.03
C VAL A 210 -19.84 22.08 7.30
N ALA A 211 -20.71 22.88 7.93
CA ALA A 211 -20.44 23.57 9.19
C ALA A 211 -20.06 22.57 10.28
N PHE A 212 -20.83 21.48 10.44
CA PHE A 212 -20.50 20.43 11.41
C PHE A 212 -19.12 19.79 11.15
N ALA A 213 -18.74 19.61 9.89
CA ALA A 213 -17.42 19.08 9.53
C ALA A 213 -16.28 20.03 9.94
N ILE A 214 -16.51 21.34 9.84
CA ILE A 214 -15.55 22.39 10.22
C ILE A 214 -15.44 22.49 11.75
N GLU A 215 -16.56 22.41 12.47
CA GLU A 215 -16.57 22.49 13.94
C GLU A 215 -15.88 21.28 14.58
N THR A 216 -16.22 20.08 14.10
CA THR A 216 -15.74 18.83 14.71
C THR A 216 -14.41 18.35 14.14
N GLY A 217 -14.11 18.70 12.89
CA GLY A 217 -12.94 18.21 12.16
C GLY A 217 -12.99 16.70 11.88
N LEU A 218 -14.15 16.04 11.94
CA LEU A 218 -14.27 14.60 11.71
C LEU A 218 -13.76 14.19 10.32
N ARG A 219 -13.23 12.97 10.19
CA ARG A 219 -13.01 12.40 8.86
C ARG A 219 -14.37 12.19 8.20
N ARG A 220 -14.44 12.33 6.87
CA ARG A 220 -15.68 12.09 6.10
C ARG A 220 -16.42 10.81 6.51
N GLY A 221 -15.70 9.69 6.58
CA GLY A 221 -16.29 8.41 6.99
C GLY A 221 -16.79 8.40 8.42
N GLU A 222 -16.11 9.10 9.35
CA GLU A 222 -16.52 9.21 10.75
C GLU A 222 -17.79 10.05 10.87
N GLN A 223 -17.88 11.19 10.17
CA GLN A 223 -19.07 12.05 10.21
C GLN A 223 -20.29 11.34 9.62
N PHE A 224 -20.19 10.82 8.39
CA PHE A 224 -21.35 10.24 7.71
C PHE A 224 -21.73 8.84 8.24
N GLN A 225 -20.94 8.27 9.16
CA GLN A 225 -21.30 7.07 9.93
C GLN A 225 -21.49 7.37 11.42
N LEU A 226 -21.72 8.64 11.78
CA LEU A 226 -21.97 9.03 13.17
C LEU A 226 -23.38 8.58 13.57
N GLN A 227 -23.48 7.90 14.70
CA GLN A 227 -24.74 7.47 15.31
C GLN A 227 -25.06 8.31 16.55
N TRP A 228 -26.34 8.44 16.87
CA TRP A 228 -26.78 9.24 18.02
C TRP A 228 -26.27 8.69 19.36
N ASN A 229 -26.09 7.38 19.51
CA ASN A 229 -25.48 6.77 20.69
C ASN A 229 -23.99 7.12 20.89
N GLN A 230 -23.35 7.79 19.92
CA GLN A 230 -21.98 8.29 20.00
C GLN A 230 -21.95 9.78 20.39
N VAL A 231 -23.11 10.42 20.52
CA VAL A 231 -23.24 11.85 20.81
C VAL A 231 -23.69 12.03 22.25
N ASP A 232 -22.81 12.60 23.06
CA ASP A 232 -23.15 13.08 24.40
C ASP A 232 -23.28 14.61 24.36
N LEU A 233 -24.52 15.08 24.21
CA LEU A 233 -24.80 16.53 24.15
C LEU A 233 -24.69 17.21 25.51
N GLU A 234 -24.86 16.46 26.61
CA GLU A 234 -24.79 16.97 27.98
C GLU A 234 -23.34 17.26 28.36
N ASN A 235 -22.46 16.27 28.18
CA ASN A 235 -21.02 16.43 28.42
C ASN A 235 -20.29 17.10 27.25
N GLY A 236 -20.97 17.30 26.11
CA GLY A 236 -20.41 17.98 24.94
C GLY A 236 -19.30 17.19 24.26
N VAL A 237 -19.46 15.88 24.10
CA VAL A 237 -18.43 14.98 23.56
C VAL A 237 -19.01 14.00 22.54
N LEU A 238 -18.28 13.78 21.43
CA LEU A 238 -18.48 12.63 20.55
C LEU A 238 -17.51 11.51 20.90
N THR A 239 -18.02 10.28 20.97
CA THR A 239 -17.23 9.08 21.23
C THR A 239 -17.13 8.22 19.97
N LEU A 240 -15.94 8.16 19.36
CA LEU A 240 -15.71 7.44 18.11
C LEU A 240 -15.01 6.10 18.38
N PRO A 241 -15.72 4.96 18.25
CA PRO A 241 -15.12 3.64 18.36
C PRO A 241 -14.23 3.36 17.13
N MET A 242 -13.03 2.82 17.35
CA MET A 242 -12.14 2.38 16.27
C MET A 242 -12.12 0.85 16.19
N PRO A 243 -12.57 0.23 15.08
CA PRO A 243 -12.52 -1.23 14.95
C PRO A 243 -11.07 -1.75 14.88
N LYS A 244 -10.78 -2.82 15.65
CA LYS A 244 -9.51 -3.57 15.73
C LYS A 244 -8.32 -2.79 16.34
N GLY A 245 -8.29 -2.73 17.68
CA GLY A 245 -7.09 -2.45 18.47
C GLY A 245 -6.65 -0.99 18.59
N GLY A 246 -7.42 -0.05 18.05
CA GLY A 246 -7.19 1.38 18.28
C GLY A 246 -7.83 1.86 19.58
N LYS A 247 -7.25 2.88 20.22
CA LYS A 247 -7.89 3.57 21.35
C LYS A 247 -9.13 4.32 20.84
N THR A 248 -10.23 4.22 21.58
CA THR A 248 -11.42 5.07 21.40
C THR A 248 -11.00 6.54 21.41
N ARG A 249 -11.59 7.34 20.52
CA ARG A 249 -11.27 8.78 20.41
C ARG A 249 -12.47 9.61 20.82
N HIS A 250 -12.27 10.51 21.76
CA HIS A 250 -13.24 11.54 22.12
C HIS A 250 -12.99 12.82 21.33
N VAL A 251 -14.05 13.48 20.88
CA VAL A 251 -14.01 14.77 20.18
C VAL A 251 -14.91 15.75 20.92
N PRO A 252 -14.36 16.79 21.58
CA PRO A 252 -15.17 17.84 22.18
C PRO A 252 -16.05 18.55 21.15
N LEU A 253 -17.26 18.93 21.56
CA LEU A 253 -18.23 19.67 20.76
C LEU A 253 -18.24 21.14 21.17
N SER A 254 -18.06 22.05 20.21
CA SER A 254 -18.33 23.47 20.38
C SER A 254 -19.84 23.73 20.60
N GLU A 255 -20.20 24.92 21.09
CA GLU A 255 -21.61 25.31 21.20
C GLU A 255 -22.29 25.31 19.82
N GLU A 256 -21.57 25.73 18.78
CA GLU A 256 -22.04 25.71 17.40
C GLU A 256 -22.29 24.28 16.91
N ALA A 257 -21.39 23.33 17.21
CA ALA A 257 -21.59 21.93 16.87
C ALA A 257 -22.82 21.35 17.58
N LYS A 258 -23.01 21.67 18.87
CA LYS A 258 -24.19 21.26 19.65
C LYS A 258 -25.47 21.87 19.07
N ALA A 259 -25.47 23.14 18.70
CA ALA A 259 -26.60 23.81 18.07
C ALA A 259 -26.99 23.16 16.74
N ILE A 260 -25.99 22.81 15.90
CA ILE A 260 -26.24 22.10 14.64
C ILE A 260 -26.87 20.72 14.92
N LEU A 261 -26.32 19.95 15.86
CA LEU A 261 -26.86 18.64 16.24
C LEU A 261 -28.31 18.74 16.73
N ARG A 262 -28.62 19.69 17.62
CA ARG A 262 -29.99 19.94 18.11
C ARG A 262 -30.97 20.31 16.99
N SER A 263 -30.48 20.87 15.88
CA SER A 263 -31.32 21.22 14.73
C SER A 263 -31.68 20.03 13.84
N PHE A 264 -31.07 18.86 14.03
CA PHE A 264 -31.40 17.67 13.28
C PHE A 264 -32.52 16.90 13.98
N ASP A 265 -33.62 16.72 13.27
CA ASP A 265 -34.77 15.90 13.66
C ASP A 265 -34.54 14.39 13.45
N SER A 266 -33.37 14.00 12.93
CA SER A 266 -33.01 12.61 12.68
C SER A 266 -32.98 11.77 13.97
N PHE A 267 -32.78 12.39 15.13
CA PHE A 267 -32.80 11.70 16.44
C PHE A 267 -34.13 11.00 16.73
N LEU A 268 -35.24 11.47 16.14
CA LEU A 268 -36.57 10.89 16.33
C LEU A 268 -36.85 9.69 15.42
N ARG A 269 -36.07 9.52 14.34
CA ARG A 269 -36.42 8.59 13.25
C ARG A 269 -35.28 7.70 12.75
N SER A 270 -34.07 7.87 13.27
CA SER A 270 -32.89 7.15 12.80
C SER A 270 -31.87 6.98 13.91
N ALA A 271 -31.14 5.86 13.87
CA ALA A 271 -29.93 5.69 14.67
C ALA A 271 -28.79 6.61 14.20
N TRP A 272 -28.83 7.07 12.94
CA TRP A 272 -27.77 7.89 12.33
C TRP A 272 -28.04 9.38 12.50
N VAL A 273 -26.99 10.13 12.84
CA VAL A 273 -27.05 11.60 12.87
C VAL A 273 -27.35 12.15 11.48
N PHE A 274 -26.73 11.56 10.45
CA PHE A 274 -26.90 11.90 9.04
C PHE A 274 -27.54 10.73 8.28
N PRO A 275 -28.88 10.58 8.32
CA PRO A 275 -29.58 9.47 7.67
C PRO A 275 -29.59 9.59 6.14
N GLY A 276 -29.73 8.45 5.46
CA GLY A 276 -29.93 8.39 4.02
C GLY A 276 -31.23 9.06 3.58
N LEU A 277 -31.17 9.83 2.49
CA LEU A 277 -32.35 10.56 1.98
C LEU A 277 -33.48 9.65 1.51
N LYS A 278 -33.15 8.43 1.05
CA LYS A 278 -34.14 7.44 0.56
C LYS A 278 -34.54 6.42 1.62
N ASP A 279 -33.65 6.17 2.59
CA ASP A 279 -33.80 5.16 3.62
C ASP A 279 -33.10 5.66 4.88
N ALA A 280 -33.90 6.02 5.89
CA ALA A 280 -33.41 6.56 7.14
C ALA A 280 -32.75 5.50 8.04
N THR A 281 -32.90 4.20 7.72
CA THR A 281 -32.21 3.12 8.44
C THR A 281 -30.74 3.01 8.05
N GLN A 282 -30.36 3.63 6.93
CA GLN A 282 -29.00 3.64 6.41
C GLN A 282 -28.33 5.00 6.64
N PRO A 283 -26.99 5.04 6.77
CA PRO A 283 -26.27 6.31 6.79
C PRO A 283 -26.31 6.99 5.43
N MET A 284 -26.22 8.31 5.42
CA MET A 284 -26.12 9.07 4.17
C MET A 284 -24.89 8.67 3.36
N ASP A 285 -25.07 8.41 2.07
CA ASP A 285 -23.94 8.25 1.16
C ASP A 285 -23.20 9.59 0.99
N SER A 286 -22.08 9.70 1.71
CA SER A 286 -21.18 10.86 1.62
C SER A 286 -20.78 11.20 0.18
N ARG A 287 -20.57 10.23 -0.72
CA ARG A 287 -20.19 10.53 -2.12
C ARG A 287 -21.35 11.16 -2.88
N ALA A 288 -22.57 10.69 -2.64
CA ALA A 288 -23.75 11.28 -3.24
C ALA A 288 -23.94 12.73 -2.76
N PHE A 289 -23.75 13.00 -1.46
CA PHE A 289 -23.81 14.36 -0.92
C PHE A 289 -22.73 15.28 -1.52
N LEU A 290 -21.49 14.80 -1.56
CA LEU A 290 -20.38 15.56 -2.13
C LEU A 290 -20.67 15.97 -3.58
N ARG A 291 -21.15 15.03 -4.40
CA ARG A 291 -21.43 15.28 -5.82
C ARG A 291 -22.63 16.18 -6.07
N ARG A 292 -23.69 16.03 -5.27
CA ARG A 292 -24.96 16.74 -5.49
C ARG A 292 -24.95 18.16 -4.92
N SER A 293 -24.16 18.42 -3.87
CA SER A 293 -24.25 19.67 -3.10
C SER A 293 -22.89 20.34 -2.89
N TYR A 294 -21.94 19.67 -2.23
CA TYR A 294 -20.67 20.29 -1.85
C TYR A 294 -19.78 20.69 -3.04
N GLU A 295 -19.57 19.78 -4.01
CA GLU A 295 -18.74 20.05 -5.19
C GLU A 295 -19.36 21.09 -6.15
N PRO A 296 -20.69 21.11 -6.38
CA PRO A 296 -21.36 22.24 -7.03
C PRO A 296 -21.22 23.55 -6.25
N GLY A 297 -21.42 23.54 -4.93
CA GLY A 297 -21.28 24.72 -4.08
C GLY A 297 -19.87 25.33 -4.13
N LEU A 298 -18.82 24.50 -4.08
CA LEU A 298 -17.44 24.98 -4.29
C LEU A 298 -17.25 25.66 -5.64
N ARG A 299 -17.83 25.11 -6.71
CA ARG A 299 -17.75 25.68 -8.06
C ARG A 299 -18.47 27.02 -8.14
N GLN A 300 -19.68 27.11 -7.58
CA GLN A 300 -20.48 28.34 -7.58
C GLN A 300 -19.83 29.44 -6.72
N ALA A 301 -19.18 29.08 -5.61
CA ALA A 301 -18.43 30.00 -4.75
C ALA A 301 -17.03 30.40 -5.30
N GLY A 302 -16.64 29.86 -6.47
CA GLY A 302 -15.32 30.12 -7.08
C GLY A 302 -14.14 29.51 -6.33
N ILE A 303 -14.37 28.48 -5.50
CA ILE A 303 -13.33 27.89 -4.63
C ILE A 303 -12.64 26.74 -5.36
N THR A 304 -11.33 26.88 -5.57
CA THR A 304 -10.52 25.86 -6.26
C THR A 304 -9.54 25.17 -5.30
N GLY A 305 -9.14 23.95 -5.67
CA GLY A 305 -8.13 23.17 -4.93
C GLY A 305 -8.60 22.63 -3.57
N SER A 306 -9.87 22.84 -3.20
CA SER A 306 -10.48 22.31 -1.98
C SER A 306 -11.14 20.96 -2.20
N CYS A 307 -11.14 20.11 -1.18
CA CYS A 307 -11.93 18.89 -1.12
C CYS A 307 -12.54 18.74 0.28
N TRP A 308 -13.39 17.73 0.50
CA TRP A 308 -13.97 17.51 1.83
C TRP A 308 -12.92 17.40 2.96
N HIS A 309 -11.74 16.84 2.65
CA HIS A 309 -10.67 16.74 3.64
C HIS A 309 -10.07 18.11 4.02
N SER A 310 -10.20 19.11 3.15
CA SER A 310 -9.81 20.50 3.44
C SER A 310 -10.61 21.09 4.60
N LEU A 311 -11.87 20.67 4.82
CA LEU A 311 -12.67 21.12 5.96
C LEU A 311 -12.06 20.69 7.30
N ARG A 312 -11.46 19.50 7.36
CA ARG A 312 -10.70 19.06 8.54
C ARG A 312 -9.43 19.89 8.75
N HIS A 313 -8.77 20.31 7.68
CA HIS A 313 -7.63 21.23 7.78
C HIS A 313 -8.09 22.63 8.24
N THR A 314 -9.25 23.10 7.77
CA THR A 314 -9.89 24.32 8.27
C THR A 314 -10.19 24.22 9.77
N ALA A 315 -10.75 23.10 10.24
CA ALA A 315 -11.00 22.86 11.66
C ALA A 315 -9.72 22.98 12.50
N ALA A 316 -8.65 22.30 12.07
CA ALA A 316 -7.36 22.34 12.76
C ALA A 316 -6.77 23.76 12.76
N SER A 317 -6.82 24.46 11.62
CA SER A 317 -6.36 25.84 11.50
C SER A 317 -7.13 26.78 12.44
N ARG A 318 -8.46 26.67 12.49
CA ARG A 318 -9.31 27.47 13.39
C ARG A 318 -8.98 27.27 14.86
N ARG A 319 -8.73 26.02 15.29
CA ARG A 319 -8.35 25.73 16.69
C ARG A 319 -7.00 26.34 17.06
N ILE A 320 -6.01 26.22 16.19
CA ILE A 320 -4.69 26.85 16.37
C ILE A 320 -4.84 28.38 16.44
N MET A 321 -5.60 28.99 15.54
CA MET A 321 -5.84 30.44 15.55
C MET A 321 -6.62 30.91 16.78
N ALA A 322 -7.46 30.07 17.36
CA ALA A 322 -8.21 30.35 18.59
C ALA A 322 -7.38 30.08 19.88
N GLY A 323 -6.11 29.68 19.76
CA GLY A 323 -5.22 29.46 20.91
C GLY A 323 -5.53 28.18 21.70
N VAL A 324 -6.21 27.21 21.09
CA VAL A 324 -6.54 25.92 21.71
C VAL A 324 -5.55 24.87 21.21
N ASP A 325 -4.57 24.52 22.06
CA ASP A 325 -3.56 23.48 21.81
C ASP A 325 -4.08 22.04 22.02
#